data_AF-A0A660SLZ3-F1
#
_entry.id   AF-A0A660SLZ3-F1
#
_cell.length_a   1.000
_cell.length_b   1.000
_cell.length_c   1.000
_cell.angle_alpha   90.00
_cell.angle_beta   90.00
_cell.angle_gamma   90.00
#
_symmetry.space_group_name_H-M   'P 1'
#
loop_
_entity.id
_entity.type
_entity.pdbx_description
1 polymer ?
#
loop_
_entity_poly.entity_id
_entity_poly.type
_entity_poly.pdbx_seq_one_letter_code
_entity_poly.pdbx_strand_id
1 'polypeptide(L)'
;MIIGEKVVIGPGAIICRDVEIGSGSVIGAGALLTSVRIGRGALIGPGCVIGWPGYGFIRTVHGYRRIPHIGRVVIGDGVELGANCTIDRGTFSDTIIGAGTKIDAAVHIGHNVRIGRDCLIVAQAGIAGSAVIGEGVMIGGQAGIRDGVRIGDGCRVLAKAGVFKSFPSRTTI
;
A
#
# COMPACT_ATOMS: atom_id res chain seq x y z
N MET A 1 19.28 -4.47 -6.96
CA MET A 1 18.41 -3.43 -7.54
C MET A 1 18.23 -3.74 -9.01
N ILE A 2 17.00 -3.75 -9.51
CA ILE A 2 16.69 -3.98 -10.92
C ILE A 2 15.78 -2.84 -11.39
N ILE A 3 16.17 -2.16 -12.47
CA ILE A 3 15.39 -1.07 -13.06
C ILE A 3 15.11 -1.43 -14.51
N GLY A 4 13.82 -1.51 -14.85
CA GLY A 4 13.37 -1.81 -16.20
C GLY A 4 13.60 -0.68 -17.20
N GLU A 5 13.37 -0.98 -18.47
CA GLU A 5 13.52 -0.01 -19.55
C GLU A 5 12.53 1.15 -19.41
N LYS A 6 12.93 2.36 -19.84
CA LYS A 6 12.09 3.57 -19.86
C LYS A 6 11.51 3.95 -18.49
N VAL A 7 12.11 3.49 -17.39
CA VAL A 7 11.76 3.98 -16.05
C VAL A 7 12.24 5.41 -15.90
N VAL A 8 11.38 6.28 -15.36
CA VAL A 8 11.70 7.67 -15.05
C VAL A 8 11.81 7.81 -13.54
N ILE A 9 12.92 8.38 -13.06
CA ILE A 9 13.15 8.61 -11.64
C ILE A 9 13.26 10.11 -11.41
N GLY A 10 12.36 10.66 -10.61
CA GLY A 10 12.30 12.07 -10.26
C GLY A 10 13.46 12.50 -9.36
N PRO A 11 13.74 13.81 -9.30
CA PRO A 11 14.84 14.36 -8.52
C PRO A 11 14.68 14.04 -7.03
N GLY A 12 15.79 13.68 -6.37
CA GLY A 12 15.83 13.39 -4.94
C GLY A 12 15.15 12.08 -4.52
N ALA A 13 14.64 11.26 -5.45
CA ALA A 13 14.15 9.93 -5.12
C ALA A 13 15.31 9.02 -4.66
N ILE A 14 15.06 8.22 -3.63
CA ILE A 14 16.02 7.31 -3.02
C ILE A 14 15.57 5.87 -3.29
N ILE A 15 16.37 5.13 -4.05
CA ILE A 15 16.13 3.72 -4.38
C ILE A 15 17.12 2.85 -3.59
N CYS A 16 16.62 2.14 -2.58
CA CYS A 16 17.44 1.29 -1.74
C CYS A 16 17.73 -0.09 -2.37
N ARG A 17 18.46 -0.94 -1.64
CA ARG A 17 18.66 -2.35 -1.99
C ARG A 17 17.32 -3.11 -2.01
N ASP A 18 17.31 -4.21 -2.77
CA ASP A 18 16.15 -5.09 -2.92
C ASP A 18 14.90 -4.41 -3.46
N VAL A 19 15.12 -3.39 -4.30
CA VAL A 19 14.10 -2.73 -5.11
C VAL A 19 14.16 -3.23 -6.55
N GLU A 20 12.99 -3.58 -7.08
CA GLU A 20 12.77 -3.91 -8.49
C GLU A 20 11.68 -3.00 -9.05
N ILE A 21 11.94 -2.36 -10.20
CA ILE A 21 11.01 -1.44 -10.85
C ILE A 21 10.78 -1.91 -12.29
N GLY A 22 9.51 -2.22 -12.62
CA GLY A 22 9.11 -2.65 -13.95
C GLY A 22 9.21 -1.53 -15.00
N SER A 23 9.33 -1.93 -16.27
CA SER A 23 9.50 -1.01 -17.39
C SER A 23 8.38 0.02 -17.53
N GLY A 24 8.73 1.24 -17.95
CA GLY A 24 7.81 2.35 -18.16
C GLY A 24 7.21 2.95 -16.90
N SER A 25 7.64 2.52 -15.72
CA SER A 25 7.17 3.08 -14.45
C SER A 25 7.83 4.44 -14.16
N VAL A 26 7.09 5.30 -13.46
CA VAL A 26 7.53 6.66 -13.10
C VAL A 26 7.57 6.77 -11.58
N ILE A 27 8.73 7.17 -11.05
CA ILE A 27 8.95 7.43 -9.63
C ILE A 27 9.04 8.93 -9.41
N GLY A 28 8.14 9.47 -8.59
CA GLY A 28 8.04 10.89 -8.29
C GLY A 28 9.23 11.42 -7.47
N ALA A 29 9.40 12.73 -7.48
CA ALA A 29 10.46 13.41 -6.75
C ALA A 29 10.42 13.12 -5.25
N GLY A 30 11.59 12.92 -4.63
CA GLY A 30 11.71 12.69 -3.19
C GLY A 30 11.11 11.38 -2.65
N ALA A 31 10.67 10.45 -3.51
CA ALA A 31 10.14 9.18 -3.06
C ALA A 31 11.25 8.28 -2.47
N LEU A 32 10.96 7.53 -1.41
CA LEU A 32 11.85 6.56 -0.77
C LEU A 32 11.33 5.15 -0.99
N LEU A 33 12.08 4.33 -1.73
CA LEU A 33 11.73 2.94 -2.02
C LEU A 33 12.71 1.97 -1.36
N THR A 34 12.22 0.99 -0.62
CA THR A 34 13.05 -0.07 -0.02
C THR A 34 12.28 -1.39 0.05
N SER A 35 12.92 -2.54 -0.23
CA SER A 35 12.28 -3.86 -0.12
C SER A 35 10.94 -3.95 -0.85
N VAL A 36 10.89 -3.45 -2.09
CA VAL A 36 9.67 -3.35 -2.89
C VAL A 36 9.89 -3.87 -4.31
N ARG A 37 8.89 -4.58 -4.83
CA ARG A 37 8.79 -4.92 -6.26
C ARG A 37 7.64 -4.14 -6.87
N ILE A 38 7.93 -3.35 -7.90
CA ILE A 38 6.96 -2.52 -8.62
C ILE A 38 6.77 -3.08 -10.02
N GLY A 39 5.52 -3.26 -10.43
CA GLY A 39 5.13 -3.67 -11.77
C GLY A 39 5.47 -2.65 -12.86
N ARG A 40 5.01 -2.93 -14.07
CA ARG A 40 5.19 -2.12 -15.27
C ARG A 40 4.19 -0.96 -15.31
N GLY A 41 4.62 0.18 -15.86
CA GLY A 41 3.75 1.35 -16.07
C GLY A 41 3.11 1.88 -14.79
N ALA A 42 3.74 1.66 -13.63
CA ALA A 42 3.26 2.19 -12.36
C ALA A 42 3.62 3.68 -12.23
N LEU A 43 2.74 4.48 -11.62
CA LEU A 43 2.99 5.87 -11.30
C LEU A 43 3.09 6.02 -9.79
N ILE A 44 4.27 6.33 -9.29
CA ILE A 44 4.50 6.58 -7.87
C ILE A 44 4.62 8.07 -7.66
N GLY A 45 3.68 8.68 -6.94
CA GLY A 45 3.66 10.12 -6.66
C GLY A 45 4.88 10.59 -5.86
N PRO A 46 5.13 11.92 -5.85
CA PRO A 46 6.24 12.49 -5.10
C PRO A 46 6.09 12.27 -3.60
N GLY A 47 7.22 12.13 -2.90
CA GLY A 47 7.27 11.97 -1.44
C GLY A 47 6.72 10.64 -0.89
N CYS A 48 6.33 9.70 -1.75
CA CYS A 48 5.90 8.37 -1.32
C CYS A 48 7.01 7.62 -0.57
N VAL A 49 6.64 6.91 0.50
CA VAL A 49 7.55 6.01 1.22
C VAL A 49 7.00 4.59 1.14
N ILE A 50 7.75 3.70 0.50
CA ILE A 50 7.29 2.35 0.18
C ILE A 50 8.27 1.31 0.70
N GLY A 51 7.72 0.38 1.46
CA GLY A 51 8.42 -0.75 2.07
C GLY A 51 9.20 -0.41 3.33
N TRP A 52 8.87 0.71 3.98
CA TRP A 52 9.31 0.97 5.35
C TRP A 52 8.76 -0.12 6.32
N PRO A 53 9.47 -0.48 7.40
CA PRO A 53 8.97 -1.44 8.38
C PRO A 53 7.64 -0.99 8.99
N GLY A 54 6.67 -1.91 9.03
CA GLY A 54 5.38 -1.66 9.63
C GLY A 54 5.37 -1.43 11.14
N TYR A 55 4.21 -0.99 11.62
CA TYR A 55 3.98 -0.71 13.04
C TYR A 55 3.64 -1.98 13.84
N GLY A 56 4.65 -2.79 14.17
CA GLY A 56 4.49 -4.00 14.99
C GLY A 56 5.35 -4.00 16.25
N PHE A 57 4.71 -4.16 17.42
CA PHE A 57 5.37 -4.21 18.71
C PHE A 57 4.76 -5.30 19.60
N ILE A 58 5.60 -6.01 20.36
CA ILE A 58 5.18 -6.94 21.40
C ILE A 58 5.51 -6.35 22.78
N ARG A 59 4.57 -6.47 23.73
CA ARG A 59 4.81 -6.06 25.11
C ARG A 59 5.61 -7.15 25.83
N THR A 60 6.75 -6.77 26.38
CA THR A 60 7.60 -7.62 27.22
C THR A 60 7.65 -7.05 28.65
N VAL A 61 8.25 -7.79 29.58
CA VAL A 61 8.54 -7.28 30.94
C VAL A 61 9.47 -6.05 30.94
N HIS A 62 10.22 -5.82 29.86
CA HIS A 62 11.13 -4.68 29.69
C HIS A 62 10.55 -3.59 28.75
N GLY A 63 9.24 -3.57 28.55
CA GLY A 63 8.56 -2.64 27.65
C GLY A 63 8.31 -3.21 26.25
N TYR A 64 8.00 -2.33 25.30
CA TYR A 64 7.71 -2.75 23.92
C TYR A 64 8.98 -3.09 23.16
N ARG A 65 8.94 -4.22 22.45
CA ARG A 65 9.99 -4.65 21.51
C ARG A 65 9.41 -4.68 20.11
N ARG A 66 10.18 -4.18 19.14
CA ARG A 66 9.77 -4.15 17.73
C ARG A 66 9.72 -5.57 17.18
N ILE A 67 8.65 -5.88 16.46
CA ILE A 67 8.56 -7.11 15.66
C ILE A 67 9.31 -6.85 14.34
N PRO A 68 10.30 -7.69 13.98
CA PRO A 68 10.99 -7.56 12.70
C PRO A 68 10.00 -7.64 11.53
N HIS A 69 10.14 -6.73 10.57
CA HIS A 69 9.40 -6.76 9.31
C HIS A 69 10.39 -7.08 8.19
N ILE A 70 10.34 -8.33 7.73
CA ILE A 70 11.26 -8.92 6.76
C ILE A 70 10.59 -9.23 5.42
N GLY A 71 9.25 -9.17 5.34
CA GLY A 71 8.49 -9.27 4.09
C GLY A 71 8.76 -8.07 3.16
N ARG A 72 8.05 -7.94 2.05
CA ARG A 72 8.22 -6.86 1.07
C ARG A 72 6.92 -6.11 0.84
N VAL A 73 6.97 -5.13 -0.05
CA VAL A 73 5.79 -4.61 -0.74
C VAL A 73 5.83 -5.10 -2.18
N VAL A 74 4.69 -5.56 -2.70
CA VAL A 74 4.51 -5.97 -4.09
C VAL A 74 3.41 -5.12 -4.70
N ILE A 75 3.77 -4.31 -5.69
CA ILE A 75 2.87 -3.41 -6.42
C ILE A 75 2.69 -3.96 -7.83
N GLY A 76 1.44 -4.20 -8.23
CA GLY A 76 1.08 -4.71 -9.55
C GLY A 76 1.28 -3.70 -10.68
N ASP A 77 1.08 -4.17 -11.91
CA ASP A 77 1.17 -3.34 -13.12
C ASP A 77 0.09 -2.25 -13.14
N GLY A 78 0.43 -1.07 -13.68
CA GLY A 78 -0.51 0.03 -13.86
C GLY A 78 -1.08 0.63 -12.57
N VAL A 79 -0.49 0.32 -11.41
CA VAL A 79 -0.87 0.92 -10.13
C VAL A 79 -0.45 2.39 -10.12
N GLU A 80 -1.31 3.25 -9.57
CA GLU A 80 -0.99 4.66 -9.34
C GLU A 80 -1.11 5.00 -7.86
N LEU A 81 -0.10 5.67 -7.34
CA LEU A 81 -0.08 6.22 -5.99
C LEU A 81 0.03 7.74 -6.09
N GLY A 82 -0.86 8.46 -5.40
CA GLY A 82 -0.80 9.89 -5.21
C GLY A 82 0.40 10.30 -4.38
N ALA A 83 0.55 11.61 -4.15
CA ALA A 83 1.67 12.13 -3.38
C ALA A 83 1.62 11.67 -1.91
N ASN A 84 2.80 11.50 -1.30
CA ASN A 84 2.97 11.24 0.13
C ASN A 84 2.22 10.00 0.67
N CYS A 85 1.97 9.00 -0.16
CA CYS A 85 1.45 7.71 0.33
C CYS A 85 2.54 6.96 1.12
N THR A 86 2.10 6.21 2.13
CA THR A 86 2.98 5.33 2.92
C THR A 86 2.48 3.91 2.83
N ILE A 87 3.34 2.98 2.43
CA ILE A 87 3.01 1.56 2.31
C ILE A 87 4.04 0.75 3.07
N ASP A 88 3.61 0.13 4.14
CA ASP A 88 4.49 -0.64 5.01
C ASP A 88 4.75 -2.03 4.42
N ARG A 89 6.00 -2.50 4.50
CA ARG A 89 6.35 -3.90 4.19
C ARG A 89 5.73 -4.83 5.25
N GLY A 90 5.41 -6.05 4.85
CA GLY A 90 4.85 -7.01 5.77
C GLY A 90 5.85 -7.60 6.78
N THR A 91 5.33 -8.26 7.82
CA THR A 91 6.13 -8.95 8.84
C THR A 91 6.91 -10.12 8.23
N PHE A 92 6.22 -11.22 7.93
CA PHE A 92 6.77 -12.40 7.24
C PHE A 92 6.27 -12.47 5.79
N SER A 93 4.96 -12.28 5.58
CA SER A 93 4.34 -12.20 4.27
C SER A 93 4.52 -10.81 3.66
N ASP A 94 4.32 -10.68 2.35
CA ASP A 94 4.38 -9.39 1.66
C ASP A 94 3.07 -8.59 1.84
N THR A 95 3.17 -7.26 1.79
CA THR A 95 2.03 -6.35 1.53
C THR A 95 1.81 -6.30 0.03
N ILE A 96 0.57 -6.43 -0.45
CA ILE A 96 0.27 -6.62 -1.88
C ILE A 96 -0.77 -5.60 -2.34
N ILE A 97 -0.49 -4.92 -3.46
CA ILE A 97 -1.43 -4.05 -4.17
C ILE A 97 -1.63 -4.61 -5.57
N GLY A 98 -2.86 -5.02 -5.88
CA GLY A 98 -3.23 -5.58 -7.17
C GLY A 98 -3.13 -4.58 -8.32
N ALA A 99 -2.97 -5.10 -9.54
CA ALA A 99 -2.83 -4.30 -10.75
C ALA A 99 -4.02 -3.36 -10.98
N GLY A 100 -3.76 -2.23 -11.63
CA GLY A 100 -4.79 -1.23 -12.00
C GLY A 100 -5.34 -0.41 -10.83
N THR A 101 -5.04 -0.75 -9.59
CA THR A 101 -5.50 -0.02 -8.40
C THR A 101 -4.94 1.41 -8.37
N LYS A 102 -5.80 2.38 -8.03
CA LYS A 102 -5.45 3.80 -7.91
C LYS A 102 -5.64 4.24 -6.46
N ILE A 103 -4.58 4.80 -5.89
CA ILE A 103 -4.52 5.24 -4.50
C ILE A 103 -4.20 6.72 -4.51
N ASP A 104 -5.06 7.54 -3.95
CA ASP A 104 -4.94 8.99 -3.89
C ASP A 104 -3.96 9.42 -2.77
N ALA A 105 -3.67 10.71 -2.68
CA ALA A 105 -2.63 11.27 -1.82
C ALA A 105 -2.83 10.99 -0.33
N ALA A 106 -1.71 10.90 0.39
CA ALA A 106 -1.64 10.74 1.84
C ALA A 106 -2.40 9.52 2.40
N VAL A 107 -2.57 8.46 1.59
CA VAL A 107 -3.10 7.18 2.07
C VAL A 107 -2.02 6.40 2.82
N HIS A 108 -2.41 5.76 3.91
CA HIS A 108 -1.57 4.82 4.64
C HIS A 108 -2.04 3.37 4.46
N ILE A 109 -1.14 2.50 4.05
CA ILE A 109 -1.34 1.06 3.94
C ILE A 109 -0.42 0.34 4.92
N GLY A 110 -1.01 -0.31 5.92
CA GLY A 110 -0.30 -1.06 6.95
C GLY A 110 0.33 -2.36 6.44
N HIS A 111 1.11 -2.99 7.30
CA HIS A 111 1.84 -4.22 7.00
C HIS A 111 0.88 -5.38 6.67
N ASN A 112 1.27 -6.26 5.74
CA ASN A 112 0.52 -7.46 5.35
C ASN A 112 -0.86 -7.21 4.73
N VAL A 113 -1.22 -5.96 4.43
CA VAL A 113 -2.46 -5.65 3.71
C VAL A 113 -2.42 -6.27 2.31
N ARG A 114 -3.58 -6.79 1.88
CA ARG A 114 -3.77 -7.32 0.53
C ARG A 114 -4.91 -6.59 -0.14
N ILE A 115 -4.61 -5.81 -1.18
CA ILE A 115 -5.60 -5.10 -1.99
C ILE A 115 -5.71 -5.80 -3.34
N GLY A 116 -6.95 -6.04 -3.77
CA GLY A 116 -7.28 -6.62 -5.07
C GLY A 116 -6.93 -5.69 -6.24
N ARG A 117 -7.42 -6.07 -7.42
CA ARG A 117 -7.27 -5.30 -8.66
C ARG A 117 -8.30 -4.17 -8.74
N ASP A 118 -7.98 -3.16 -9.54
CA ASP A 118 -8.90 -2.11 -9.98
C ASP A 118 -9.67 -1.43 -8.82
N CYS A 119 -9.00 -1.26 -7.67
CA CYS A 119 -9.57 -0.55 -6.54
C CYS A 119 -9.34 0.96 -6.65
N LEU A 120 -10.20 1.73 -6.00
CA LEU A 120 -10.05 3.18 -5.83
C LEU A 120 -9.99 3.52 -4.35
N ILE A 121 -8.88 4.08 -3.89
CA ILE A 121 -8.68 4.46 -2.49
C ILE A 121 -8.44 5.96 -2.44
N VAL A 122 -9.41 6.71 -1.92
CA VAL A 122 -9.44 8.17 -1.94
C VAL A 122 -8.60 8.77 -0.80
N ALA A 123 -8.18 10.03 -0.96
CA ALA A 123 -7.17 10.67 -0.13
C ALA A 123 -7.40 10.49 1.38
N GLN A 124 -6.29 10.35 2.10
CA GLN A 124 -6.24 10.24 3.56
C GLN A 124 -6.99 9.03 4.16
N ALA A 125 -7.40 8.06 3.34
CA ALA A 125 -7.85 6.77 3.86
C ALA A 125 -6.68 6.03 4.54
N GLY A 126 -7.01 5.23 5.56
CA GLY A 126 -6.05 4.43 6.30
C GLY A 126 -6.49 2.97 6.38
N ILE A 127 -5.60 2.04 6.02
CA ILE A 127 -5.85 0.61 6.10
C ILE A 127 -4.88 -0.01 7.08
N ALA A 128 -5.38 -0.47 8.22
CA ALA A 128 -4.56 -1.12 9.23
C ALA A 128 -4.11 -2.53 8.79
N GLY A 129 -3.16 -3.10 9.53
CA GLY A 129 -2.44 -4.31 9.16
C GLY A 129 -3.32 -5.51 8.82
N SER A 130 -2.79 -6.39 7.96
CA SER A 130 -3.40 -7.68 7.62
C SER A 130 -4.84 -7.65 7.07
N ALA A 131 -5.38 -6.47 6.76
CA ALA A 131 -6.69 -6.33 6.13
C ALA A 131 -6.66 -6.86 4.69
N VAL A 132 -7.78 -7.41 4.23
CA VAL A 132 -7.95 -7.89 2.86
C VAL A 132 -9.05 -7.08 2.19
N ILE A 133 -8.68 -6.38 1.12
CA ILE A 133 -9.59 -5.62 0.26
C ILE A 133 -9.76 -6.40 -1.04
N GLY A 134 -11.00 -6.73 -1.39
CA GLY A 134 -11.38 -7.42 -2.61
C GLY A 134 -11.10 -6.61 -3.88
N GLU A 135 -11.56 -7.12 -5.01
CA GLU A 135 -11.41 -6.48 -6.32
C GLU A 135 -12.47 -5.40 -6.56
N GLY A 136 -12.14 -4.33 -7.28
CA GLY A 136 -13.10 -3.28 -7.65
C GLY A 136 -13.69 -2.52 -6.45
N VAL A 137 -13.02 -2.53 -5.29
CA VAL A 137 -13.50 -1.84 -4.09
C VAL A 137 -13.20 -0.35 -4.18
N MET A 138 -14.17 0.46 -3.75
CA MET A 138 -13.99 1.89 -3.54
C MET A 138 -13.91 2.20 -2.04
N ILE A 139 -12.86 2.89 -1.62
CA ILE A 139 -12.68 3.39 -0.26
C ILE A 139 -12.68 4.90 -0.30
N GLY A 140 -13.70 5.51 0.31
CA GLY A 140 -13.90 6.94 0.36
C GLY A 140 -12.85 7.67 1.20
N GLY A 141 -12.74 8.98 0.98
CA GLY A 141 -11.71 9.80 1.60
C GLY A 141 -11.82 9.78 3.13
N GLN A 142 -10.67 9.74 3.80
CA GLN A 142 -10.58 9.68 5.26
C GLN A 142 -11.29 8.48 5.90
N ALA A 143 -11.63 7.42 5.14
CA ALA A 143 -12.15 6.19 5.73
C ALA A 143 -11.03 5.40 6.44
N GLY A 144 -11.40 4.71 7.52
CA GLY A 144 -10.50 3.88 8.30
C GLY A 144 -10.91 2.41 8.28
N ILE A 145 -9.97 1.52 7.94
CA ILE A 145 -10.19 0.07 7.91
C ILE A 145 -9.40 -0.59 9.05
N ARG A 146 -10.08 -1.34 9.92
CA ARG A 146 -9.46 -2.03 11.07
C ARG A 146 -8.55 -3.18 10.61
N ASP A 147 -7.57 -3.51 11.45
CA ASP A 147 -6.69 -4.66 11.27
C ASP A 147 -7.46 -5.97 11.10
N GLY A 148 -7.01 -6.79 10.14
CA GLY A 148 -7.48 -8.15 9.92
C GLY A 148 -8.89 -8.30 9.34
N VAL A 149 -9.59 -7.21 9.02
CA VAL A 149 -10.93 -7.29 8.41
C VAL A 149 -10.86 -7.66 6.93
N ARG A 150 -11.97 -8.19 6.40
CA ARG A 150 -12.11 -8.51 4.98
C ARG A 150 -13.25 -7.71 4.35
N ILE A 151 -12.95 -7.00 3.28
CA ILE A 151 -13.92 -6.25 2.47
C ILE A 151 -14.08 -6.99 1.15
N GLY A 152 -15.28 -7.54 0.89
CA GLY A 152 -15.54 -8.29 -0.33
C GLY A 152 -15.49 -7.42 -1.60
N ASP A 153 -15.50 -8.08 -2.75
CA ASP A 153 -15.36 -7.42 -4.06
C ASP A 153 -16.48 -6.42 -4.34
N GLY A 154 -16.17 -5.31 -5.01
CA GLY A 154 -17.15 -4.31 -5.43
C GLY A 154 -17.82 -3.55 -4.28
N CYS A 155 -17.29 -3.65 -3.05
CA CYS A 155 -17.79 -2.85 -1.93
C CYS A 155 -17.51 -1.36 -2.14
N ARG A 156 -18.33 -0.52 -1.48
CA ARG A 156 -18.17 0.93 -1.44
C ARG A 156 -18.15 1.38 0.00
N VAL A 157 -16.98 1.73 0.51
CA VAL A 157 -16.82 2.35 1.83
C VAL A 157 -16.96 3.86 1.66
N LEU A 158 -17.93 4.47 2.33
CA LEU A 158 -18.18 5.90 2.22
C LEU A 158 -17.10 6.72 2.93
N ALA A 159 -17.00 8.01 2.57
CA ALA A 159 -16.04 8.92 3.17
C ALA A 159 -16.22 8.99 4.68
N LYS A 160 -15.11 9.06 5.42
CA LYS A 160 -15.05 9.07 6.90
C LYS A 160 -15.67 7.85 7.60
N ALA A 161 -16.00 6.78 6.89
CA ALA A 161 -16.50 5.56 7.51
C ALA A 161 -15.41 4.86 8.34
N GLY A 162 -15.82 4.23 9.44
CA GLY A 162 -14.98 3.36 10.26
C GLY A 162 -15.40 1.90 10.11
N VAL A 163 -14.52 1.07 9.56
CA VAL A 163 -14.83 -0.34 9.27
C VAL A 163 -14.24 -1.26 10.33
N PHE A 164 -15.09 -1.74 11.23
CA PHE A 164 -14.69 -2.59 12.36
C PHE A 164 -14.97 -4.09 12.15
N LYS A 165 -15.72 -4.47 11.12
CA LYS A 165 -16.05 -5.88 10.81
C LYS A 165 -15.91 -6.14 9.32
N SER A 166 -15.84 -7.42 8.97
CA SER A 166 -15.81 -7.85 7.58
C SER A 166 -17.18 -7.69 6.92
N PHE A 167 -17.19 -7.45 5.60
CA PHE A 167 -18.40 -7.29 4.80
C PHE A 167 -18.33 -8.17 3.55
N PRO A 168 -19.46 -8.79 3.13
CA PRO A 168 -19.52 -9.55 1.89
C PRO A 168 -19.45 -8.61 0.67
N SER A 169 -19.20 -9.18 -0.50
CA SER A 169 -19.09 -8.43 -1.76
C SER A 169 -20.31 -7.56 -2.04
N ARG A 170 -20.09 -6.45 -2.76
CA ARG A 170 -21.11 -5.48 -3.22
C ARG A 170 -21.90 -4.80 -2.09
N THR A 171 -21.29 -4.65 -0.93
CA THR A 171 -21.87 -3.93 0.20
C THR A 171 -21.49 -2.45 0.16
N THR A 172 -22.44 -1.56 0.45
CA THR A 172 -22.16 -0.16 0.77
C THR A 172 -22.02 -0.01 2.28
N ILE A 173 -20.93 0.60 2.74
CA ILE A 173 -20.48 0.69 4.14
C ILE A 173 -20.36 2.15 4.56
#